data_AF-A0A3M6V0E0-F1
#
_entry.id   AF-A0A3M6V0E0-F1
#
_cell.length_a   1.000
_cell.length_b   1.000
_cell.length_c   1.000
_cell.angle_alpha   90.00
_cell.angle_beta   90.00
_cell.angle_gamma   90.00
#
_symmetry.space_group_name_H-M   'P 1'
#
loop_
_entity.id
_entity.type
_entity.pdbx_description
1 polymer ?
#
loop_
_entity_poly.entity_id
_entity_poly.type
_entity_poly.pdbx_seq_one_letter_code
_entity_poly.pdbx_strand_id
1 'polypeptide(L)'
;MKCSLFLYIESDSNKARRLMSYFQGRLGRISEVRNIKNILVRDQDFQEELSESECVVLVGTPQALSLIQNKQQEKHADYITFDGKVMHEEFAEIKELVKNRLLIVHFTGRTENDWIPEGFDEKQIFHVEDGKVPPDGTPTLTHLEYRMKKILLGDDFMY
;
A
#
# COMPACT_ATOMS: atom_id res chain seq x y z
N MET A 1 -11.45 -12.31 -8.58
CA MET A 1 -10.79 -12.32 -7.25
C MET A 1 -10.45 -10.88 -6.95
N LYS A 2 -10.66 -10.40 -5.72
CA LYS A 2 -10.34 -9.01 -5.37
C LYS A 2 -8.83 -8.77 -5.51
N CYS A 3 -8.43 -7.54 -5.74
CA CYS A 3 -7.05 -7.11 -5.86
C CYS A 3 -6.65 -6.22 -4.68
N SER A 4 -5.43 -6.39 -4.20
CA SER A 4 -4.82 -5.50 -3.23
C SER A 4 -3.45 -5.07 -3.71
N LEU A 5 -3.23 -3.78 -3.77
CA LEU A 5 -1.93 -3.24 -4.15
C LEU A 5 -1.07 -2.96 -2.93
N PHE A 6 0.19 -3.36 -3.04
CA PHE A 6 1.22 -3.13 -2.05
C PHE A 6 2.29 -2.27 -2.70
N LEU A 7 2.26 -0.97 -2.39
CA LEU A 7 3.10 0.06 -2.99
C LEU A 7 4.28 0.35 -2.06
N TYR A 8 5.50 0.22 -2.58
CA TYR A 8 6.73 0.52 -1.86
C TYR A 8 7.84 0.82 -2.85
N ILE A 9 8.80 1.65 -2.43
CA ILE A 9 10.02 1.92 -3.20
C ILE A 9 10.98 0.74 -3.12
N GLU A 10 11.81 0.53 -4.15
CA GLU A 10 12.70 -0.60 -4.25
C GLU A 10 13.77 -0.60 -3.13
N SER A 11 14.19 0.57 -2.66
CA SER A 11 15.11 0.70 -1.53
C SER A 11 14.58 0.09 -0.23
N ASP A 12 13.24 0.06 -0.05
CA ASP A 12 12.56 -0.52 1.11
C ASP A 12 12.05 -1.96 0.86
N SER A 13 12.38 -2.52 -0.30
CA SER A 13 11.79 -3.78 -0.79
C SER A 13 11.95 -4.95 0.17
N ASN A 14 13.06 -5.08 0.89
CA ASN A 14 13.25 -6.22 1.81
C ASN A 14 12.20 -6.26 2.93
N LYS A 15 11.96 -5.12 3.60
CA LYS A 15 10.98 -5.02 4.69
C LYS A 15 9.54 -5.07 4.14
N ALA A 16 9.31 -4.37 3.04
CA ALA A 16 8.01 -4.33 2.38
C ALA A 16 7.57 -5.70 1.85
N ARG A 17 8.47 -6.45 1.20
CA ARG A 17 8.18 -7.80 0.69
C ARG A 17 7.86 -8.77 1.80
N ARG A 18 8.53 -8.67 2.96
CA ARG A 18 8.19 -9.51 4.12
C ARG A 18 6.76 -9.26 4.58
N LEU A 19 6.36 -8.00 4.71
CA LEU A 19 5.01 -7.63 5.10
C LEU A 19 3.97 -8.02 4.03
N MET A 20 4.28 -7.81 2.76
CA MET A 20 3.45 -8.23 1.64
C MET A 20 3.23 -9.75 1.64
N SER A 21 4.28 -10.55 1.79
CA SER A 21 4.20 -12.01 1.87
C SER A 21 3.36 -12.49 3.04
N TYR A 22 3.44 -11.80 4.20
CA TYR A 22 2.56 -12.07 5.33
C TYR A 22 1.09 -11.89 4.94
N PHE A 23 0.72 -10.74 4.36
CA PHE A 23 -0.66 -10.50 3.94
C PHE A 23 -1.11 -11.41 2.82
N GLN A 24 -0.23 -11.77 1.89
CA GLN A 24 -0.55 -12.74 0.84
C GLN A 24 -0.91 -14.12 1.43
N GLY A 25 -0.20 -14.58 2.47
CA GLY A 25 -0.54 -15.82 3.16
C GLY A 25 -1.86 -15.75 3.93
N ARG A 26 -2.20 -14.58 4.50
CA ARG A 26 -3.40 -14.38 5.34
C ARG A 26 -4.66 -14.05 4.54
N LEU A 27 -4.50 -13.37 3.41
CA LEU A 27 -5.58 -12.83 2.58
C LEU A 27 -5.72 -13.57 1.24
N GLY A 28 -4.82 -14.50 0.90
CA GLY A 28 -4.78 -15.12 -0.43
C GLY A 28 -6.04 -15.89 -0.87
N ARG A 29 -6.99 -16.16 0.04
CA ARG A 29 -8.32 -16.68 -0.30
C ARG A 29 -9.35 -15.60 -0.66
N ILE A 30 -9.08 -14.35 -0.28
CA ILE A 30 -9.95 -13.19 -0.41
C ILE A 30 -9.46 -12.29 -1.55
N SER A 31 -8.14 -12.04 -1.60
CA SER A 31 -7.54 -11.05 -2.48
C SER A 31 -6.18 -11.50 -2.99
N GLU A 32 -5.89 -11.15 -4.25
CA GLU A 32 -4.54 -11.21 -4.80
C GLU A 32 -3.75 -9.98 -4.36
N VAL A 33 -2.63 -10.19 -3.66
CA VAL A 33 -1.73 -9.09 -3.28
C VAL A 33 -0.68 -8.89 -4.37
N ARG A 34 -0.67 -7.73 -5.00
CA ARG A 34 0.23 -7.35 -6.10
C ARG A 34 1.07 -6.13 -5.74
N ASN A 35 2.26 -6.01 -6.32
CA ASN A 35 3.06 -4.78 -6.33
C ASN A 35 3.26 -4.28 -7.76
N ILE A 36 3.93 -3.14 -7.93
CA ILE A 36 4.22 -2.55 -9.26
C ILE A 36 4.97 -3.52 -10.16
N LYS A 37 5.96 -4.26 -9.64
CA LYS A 37 6.68 -5.27 -10.43
C LYS A 37 5.76 -6.39 -10.91
N ASN A 38 4.78 -6.82 -10.12
CA ASN A 38 3.80 -7.82 -10.55
C ASN A 38 2.92 -7.32 -11.70
N ILE A 39 2.54 -6.03 -11.68
CA ILE A 39 1.78 -5.38 -12.75
C ILE A 39 2.61 -5.30 -14.03
N LEU A 40 3.85 -4.81 -13.92
CA LEU A 40 4.76 -4.66 -15.06
C LEU A 40 5.06 -6.00 -15.75
N VAL A 41 5.28 -7.07 -14.98
CA VAL A 41 5.53 -8.42 -15.55
C VAL A 41 4.31 -8.96 -16.30
N ARG A 42 3.12 -8.41 -16.06
CA ARG A 42 1.87 -8.80 -16.73
C ARG A 42 1.48 -7.85 -17.87
N ASP A 43 2.35 -6.88 -18.22
CA ASP A 43 2.08 -5.81 -19.18
C ASP A 43 0.77 -5.06 -18.89
N GLN A 44 0.43 -4.91 -17.61
CA GLN A 44 -0.77 -4.21 -17.14
C GLN A 44 -0.49 -2.72 -16.91
N ASP A 45 -1.53 -1.89 -17.05
CA ASP A 45 -1.44 -0.46 -16.76
C ASP A 45 -1.50 -0.22 -15.25
N PHE A 46 -0.47 0.44 -14.70
CA PHE A 46 -0.39 0.73 -13.27
C PHE A 46 -1.47 1.71 -12.80
N GLN A 47 -1.83 2.69 -13.63
CA GLN A 47 -2.86 3.66 -13.29
C GLN A 47 -4.23 2.97 -13.17
N GLU A 48 -4.57 2.13 -14.16
CA GLU A 48 -5.81 1.34 -14.17
C GLU A 48 -5.87 0.43 -12.93
N GLU A 49 -4.84 -0.38 -12.70
CA GLU A 49 -4.77 -1.26 -11.53
C GLU A 49 -4.85 -0.49 -10.21
N LEU A 50 -4.20 0.69 -10.10
CA LEU A 50 -4.30 1.54 -8.91
C LEU A 50 -5.73 2.02 -8.67
N SER A 51 -6.40 2.50 -9.72
CA SER A 51 -7.76 3.02 -9.64
C SER A 51 -8.79 1.95 -9.29
N GLU A 52 -8.61 0.73 -9.79
CA GLU A 52 -9.56 -0.39 -9.66
C GLU A 52 -9.36 -1.24 -8.40
N SER A 53 -8.16 -1.18 -7.79
CA SER A 53 -7.84 -2.03 -6.65
C SER A 53 -8.73 -1.78 -5.43
N GLU A 54 -9.28 -2.85 -4.86
CA GLU A 54 -10.19 -2.73 -3.72
C GLU A 54 -9.48 -2.29 -2.44
N CYS A 55 -8.18 -2.57 -2.30
CA CYS A 55 -7.38 -2.12 -1.16
C CYS A 55 -5.97 -1.74 -1.61
N VAL A 56 -5.46 -0.60 -1.14
CA VAL A 56 -4.11 -0.12 -1.43
C VAL A 56 -3.36 0.05 -0.11
N VAL A 57 -2.22 -0.60 0.02
CA VAL A 57 -1.29 -0.45 1.14
C VAL A 57 -0.05 0.25 0.64
N LEU A 58 0.21 1.46 1.12
CA LEU A 58 1.40 2.24 0.82
C LEU A 58 2.40 2.14 1.98
N VAL A 59 3.61 1.70 1.70
CA VAL A 59 4.74 1.81 2.62
C VAL A 59 5.23 3.27 2.61
N GLY A 60 4.82 4.03 3.61
CA GLY A 60 5.03 5.47 3.72
C GLY A 60 6.39 5.84 4.31
N THR A 61 7.51 5.41 3.72
CA THR A 61 8.81 5.95 4.14
C THR A 61 8.94 7.41 3.70
N PRO A 62 9.77 8.25 4.39
CA PRO A 62 9.95 9.64 4.00
C PRO A 62 10.35 9.81 2.53
N GLN A 63 11.14 8.88 2.00
CA GLN A 63 11.52 8.85 0.59
C GLN A 63 10.33 8.54 -0.32
N ALA A 64 9.54 7.51 -0.03
CA ALA A 64 8.37 7.15 -0.84
C ALA A 64 7.33 8.30 -0.87
N LEU A 65 7.05 8.89 0.29
CA LEU A 65 6.11 10.00 0.41
C LEU A 65 6.61 11.25 -0.31
N SER A 66 7.92 11.53 -0.24
CA SER A 66 8.54 12.63 -0.99
C SER A 66 8.45 12.44 -2.51
N LEU A 67 8.63 11.21 -3.01
CA LEU A 67 8.45 10.92 -4.44
C LEU A 67 7.02 11.21 -4.89
N ILE A 68 6.01 10.83 -4.10
CA ILE A 68 4.61 11.12 -4.41
C ILE A 68 4.34 12.63 -4.36
N GLN A 69 4.74 13.29 -3.27
CA GLN A 69 4.52 14.73 -3.09
C GLN A 69 5.12 15.55 -4.25
N ASN A 70 6.32 15.19 -4.70
CA ASN A 70 7.06 15.89 -5.74
C ASN A 70 6.80 15.35 -7.15
N LYS A 71 5.87 14.39 -7.32
CA LYS A 71 5.53 13.77 -8.61
C LYS A 71 6.74 13.16 -9.32
N GLN A 72 7.60 12.51 -8.56
CA GLN A 72 8.84 11.89 -9.02
C GLN A 72 8.70 10.38 -9.15
N GLN A 73 9.53 9.78 -10.01
CA GLN A 73 9.58 8.34 -10.24
C GLN A 73 10.87 7.76 -9.69
N GLU A 74 10.80 6.58 -9.10
CA GLU A 74 11.96 5.71 -8.90
C GLU A 74 12.09 4.78 -10.12
N LYS A 75 13.31 4.59 -10.60
CA LYS A 75 13.63 3.72 -11.74
C LYS A 75 14.72 2.73 -11.36
N HIS A 76 14.63 1.53 -11.91
CA HIS A 76 15.70 0.55 -11.88
C HIS A 76 15.99 0.09 -13.30
N ALA A 77 17.21 0.36 -13.78
CA ALA A 77 17.54 0.31 -15.21
C ALA A 77 16.53 1.15 -16.02
N ASP A 78 15.84 0.53 -16.98
CA ASP A 78 14.94 1.22 -17.91
C ASP A 78 13.47 1.19 -17.49
N TYR A 79 13.13 0.64 -16.31
CA TYR A 79 11.76 0.47 -15.86
C TYR A 79 11.46 1.28 -14.59
N ILE A 80 10.25 1.82 -14.51
CA ILE A 80 9.76 2.56 -13.32
C ILE A 80 9.43 1.55 -12.23
N THR A 81 10.08 1.62 -11.07
CA THR A 81 9.80 0.76 -9.92
C THR A 81 8.80 1.38 -8.95
N PHE A 82 8.63 2.70 -9.01
CA PHE A 82 7.68 3.44 -8.21
C PHE A 82 7.27 4.72 -8.94
N ASP A 83 5.98 4.88 -9.25
CA ASP A 83 5.48 6.05 -9.98
C ASP A 83 4.74 7.02 -9.05
N GLY A 84 5.50 7.90 -8.39
CA GLY A 84 4.93 8.92 -7.51
C GLY A 84 4.07 9.94 -8.25
N LYS A 85 4.27 10.14 -9.55
CA LYS A 85 3.44 11.04 -10.36
C LYS A 85 2.03 10.46 -10.50
N VAL A 86 1.91 9.21 -10.97
CA VAL A 86 0.62 8.53 -11.12
C VAL A 86 -0.10 8.45 -9.77
N MET A 87 0.60 8.05 -8.71
CA MET A 87 0.01 7.99 -7.37
C MET A 87 -0.53 9.35 -6.91
N HIS A 88 0.21 10.44 -7.14
CA HIS A 88 -0.24 11.77 -6.75
C HIS A 88 -1.52 12.17 -7.49
N GLU A 89 -1.58 11.92 -8.79
CA GLU A 89 -2.73 12.25 -9.64
C GLU A 89 -3.96 11.45 -9.22
N GLU A 90 -3.82 10.12 -9.08
CA GLU A 90 -4.90 9.23 -8.65
C GLU A 90 -5.40 9.53 -7.22
N PHE A 91 -4.50 9.88 -6.29
CA PHE A 91 -4.90 10.25 -4.94
C PHE A 91 -5.61 11.61 -4.89
N ALA A 92 -5.32 12.51 -5.82
CA ALA A 92 -6.05 13.79 -5.92
C ALA A 92 -7.43 13.61 -6.58
N GLU A 93 -7.53 12.75 -7.59
CA GLU A 93 -8.74 12.58 -8.40
C GLU A 93 -9.75 11.62 -7.76
N ILE A 94 -9.29 10.50 -7.21
CA ILE A 94 -10.16 9.43 -6.68
C ILE A 94 -10.28 9.53 -5.15
N LYS A 95 -11.18 10.42 -4.71
CA LYS A 95 -11.47 10.63 -3.28
C LYS A 95 -11.87 9.36 -2.53
N GLU A 96 -12.56 8.45 -3.20
CA GLU A 96 -13.02 7.19 -2.62
C GLU A 96 -11.84 6.24 -2.34
N LEU A 97 -10.82 6.21 -3.20
CA LEU A 97 -9.58 5.47 -2.98
C LEU A 97 -8.89 5.97 -1.71
N VAL A 98 -8.67 7.28 -1.60
CA VAL A 98 -7.97 7.89 -0.45
C VAL A 98 -8.71 7.69 0.86
N LYS A 99 -10.05 7.82 0.83
CA LYS A 99 -10.86 7.74 2.06
C LYS A 99 -11.08 6.32 2.55
N ASN A 100 -11.30 5.37 1.64
CA ASN A 100 -11.84 4.07 1.99
C ASN A 100 -10.90 2.90 1.70
N ARG A 101 -10.02 3.04 0.69
CA ARG A 101 -9.22 1.91 0.20
C ARG A 101 -7.74 2.02 0.54
N LEU A 102 -7.24 3.22 0.80
CA LEU A 102 -5.84 3.48 1.12
C LEU A 102 -5.52 3.26 2.61
N LEU A 103 -4.46 2.50 2.87
CA LEU A 103 -3.82 2.30 4.16
C LEU A 103 -2.34 2.69 4.04
N ILE A 104 -1.81 3.42 5.02
CA ILE A 104 -0.38 3.79 5.04
C ILE A 104 0.33 3.04 6.16
N VAL A 105 1.46 2.42 5.84
CA VAL A 105 2.29 1.68 6.79
C VAL A 105 3.67 2.35 6.90
N HIS A 106 4.07 2.72 8.10
CA HIS A 106 5.43 3.17 8.40
C HIS A 106 6.20 2.06 9.12
N PHE A 107 7.46 1.84 8.71
CA PHE A 107 8.38 0.94 9.42
C PHE A 107 9.15 1.63 10.54
N THR A 108 9.26 2.95 10.48
CA THR A 108 9.84 3.82 11.51
C THR A 108 8.76 4.76 12.05
N GLY A 109 9.07 5.56 13.06
CA GLY A 109 8.16 6.63 13.48
C GLY A 109 7.86 7.55 12.30
N ARG A 110 6.60 7.98 12.19
CA ARG A 110 6.18 9.05 11.28
C ARG A 110 6.77 10.37 11.75
N THR A 111 7.19 11.22 10.82
CA THR A 111 7.55 12.61 11.11
C THR A 111 6.40 13.56 10.76
N GLU A 112 6.29 14.70 11.44
CA GLU A 112 5.24 15.69 11.14
C GLU A 112 5.32 16.23 9.70
N ASN A 113 6.50 16.13 9.08
CA ASN A 113 6.74 16.55 7.70
C ASN A 113 6.37 15.48 6.67
N ASP A 114 6.01 14.27 7.10
CA ASP A 114 5.63 13.19 6.20
C ASP A 114 4.32 13.54 5.50
N TRP A 115 4.40 13.64 4.17
CA TRP A 115 3.28 13.99 3.31
C TRP A 115 2.12 12.99 3.45
N ILE A 116 0.90 13.52 3.43
CA ILE A 116 -0.34 12.74 3.40
C ILE A 116 -1.25 13.26 2.27
N PRO A 117 -1.99 12.39 1.57
CA PRO A 117 -2.98 12.82 0.60
C PRO A 117 -4.08 13.68 1.25
N GLU A 118 -4.63 14.63 0.50
CA GLU A 118 -5.74 15.44 0.98
C GLU A 118 -6.99 14.58 1.28
N GLY A 119 -7.57 14.76 2.46
CA GLY A 119 -8.77 14.02 2.88
C GLY A 119 -8.52 12.58 3.33
N PHE A 120 -7.26 12.17 3.47
CA PHE A 120 -6.87 10.89 4.05
C PHE A 120 -7.21 10.84 5.56
N ASP A 121 -7.73 9.71 6.04
CA ASP A 121 -7.98 9.48 7.46
C ASP A 121 -6.70 8.96 8.14
N GLU A 122 -6.06 9.79 8.95
CA GLU A 122 -4.82 9.43 9.68
C GLU A 122 -5.00 8.23 10.62
N LYS A 123 -6.23 7.82 10.98
CA LYS A 123 -6.47 6.57 11.70
C LYS A 123 -6.15 5.32 10.88
N GLN A 124 -5.91 5.48 9.57
CA GLN A 124 -5.49 4.44 8.63
C GLN A 124 -3.96 4.40 8.44
N ILE A 125 -3.22 5.04 9.37
CA ILE A 125 -1.77 4.94 9.48
C ILE A 125 -1.42 3.85 10.49
N PHE A 126 -0.56 2.92 10.08
CA PHE A 126 -0.10 1.80 10.90
C PHE A 126 1.42 1.86 11.06
N HIS A 127 1.90 1.58 12.26
CA HIS A 127 3.33 1.46 12.53
C HIS A 127 3.72 0.00 12.71
N VAL A 128 4.46 -0.56 11.74
CA VAL A 128 4.96 -1.94 11.78
C VAL A 128 6.48 -1.87 11.89
N GLU A 129 6.97 -1.83 13.12
CA GLU A 129 8.40 -1.63 13.44
C GLU A 129 9.31 -2.52 12.57
N ASP A 130 10.17 -1.88 11.75
CA ASP A 130 11.11 -2.54 10.84
C ASP A 130 10.50 -3.56 9.87
N GLY A 131 9.19 -3.51 9.62
CA GLY A 131 8.49 -4.55 8.87
C GLY A 131 8.59 -5.92 9.56
N LYS A 132 8.80 -5.95 10.88
CA LYS A 132 8.86 -7.18 11.66
C LYS A 132 7.48 -7.84 11.65
N VAL A 133 7.47 -9.07 11.18
CA VAL A 133 6.29 -9.94 11.18
C VAL A 133 6.64 -11.19 12.00
N PRO A 134 6.35 -11.19 13.32
CA PRO A 134 6.44 -12.39 14.14
C PRO A 134 5.45 -13.46 13.67
N PRO A 135 5.71 -14.76 13.92
CA PRO A 135 4.80 -15.85 13.53
C PRO A 135 3.36 -15.66 14.05
N ASP A 136 3.23 -15.17 15.29
CA ASP A 136 1.94 -14.96 15.95
C ASP A 136 1.33 -13.56 15.64
N GLY A 137 1.99 -12.78 14.78
CA GLY A 137 1.63 -11.40 14.49
C GLY A 137 1.96 -10.44 15.64
N THR A 138 1.45 -9.22 15.53
CA THR A 138 1.47 -8.17 16.57
C THR A 138 0.09 -7.53 16.63
N PRO A 139 -0.28 -6.82 17.71
CA PRO A 139 -1.55 -6.08 17.75
C PRO A 139 -1.74 -5.15 16.53
N THR A 140 -0.67 -4.49 16.08
CA THR A 140 -0.71 -3.65 14.88
C THR A 140 -0.95 -4.44 13.61
N LEU A 141 -0.28 -5.59 13.43
CA LEU A 141 -0.49 -6.45 12.26
C LEU A 141 -1.89 -7.04 12.24
N THR A 142 -2.41 -7.45 13.40
CA THR A 142 -3.79 -7.94 13.54
C THR A 142 -4.79 -6.84 13.20
N HIS A 143 -4.55 -5.61 13.66
CA HIS A 143 -5.42 -4.49 13.33
C HIS A 143 -5.34 -4.10 11.84
N LEU A 144 -4.14 -4.10 11.26
CA LEU A 144 -3.95 -3.87 9.82
C LEU A 144 -4.64 -4.97 8.99
N GLU A 145 -4.49 -6.25 9.37
CA GLU A 145 -5.19 -7.37 8.74
C GLU A 145 -6.71 -7.20 8.82
N TYR A 146 -7.23 -6.85 10.00
CA TYR A 146 -8.66 -6.57 10.19
C TYR A 146 -9.15 -5.46 9.26
N ARG A 147 -8.38 -4.36 9.14
CA ARG A 147 -8.74 -3.23 8.29
C ARG A 147 -8.71 -3.59 6.81
N MET A 148 -7.68 -4.31 6.36
CA MET A 148 -7.62 -4.84 5.00
C MET A 148 -8.82 -5.74 4.70
N LYS A 149 -9.15 -6.70 5.58
CA LYS A 149 -10.31 -7.57 5.39
C LYS A 149 -11.62 -6.80 5.38
N LYS A 150 -11.77 -5.79 6.24
CA LYS A 150 -12.97 -4.94 6.26
C LYS A 150 -13.13 -4.17 4.95
N ILE A 151 -12.06 -3.60 4.41
CA ILE A 151 -12.08 -2.94 3.10
C ILE A 151 -12.43 -3.95 2.01
N LEU A 152 -11.76 -5.10 2.02
CA LEU A 152 -11.93 -6.11 0.99
C LEU A 152 -13.31 -6.75 1.02
N LEU A 153 -13.86 -7.09 2.18
CA LEU A 153 -15.11 -7.83 2.29
C LEU A 153 -16.34 -6.91 2.44
N GLY A 154 -16.15 -5.64 2.79
CA GLY A 154 -17.25 -4.70 2.97
C GLY A 154 -18.26 -5.20 4.00
N ASP A 155 -19.54 -5.19 3.62
CA ASP A 155 -20.65 -5.63 4.48
C ASP A 155 -20.62 -7.14 4.80
N ASP A 156 -19.97 -7.95 3.96
CA ASP A 156 -19.81 -9.39 4.17
C ASP A 156 -18.78 -9.73 5.26
N PHE A 157 -18.08 -8.72 5.81
CA PHE A 157 -17.01 -8.94 6.79
C PHE A 157 -17.52 -9.39 8.17
N MET A 158 -18.79 -9.12 8.49
CA MET A 158 -19.37 -9.36 9.82
C MET A 158 -20.27 -10.62 9.87
N TYR A 159 -20.31 -11.42 8.81
CA TYR A 159 -21.15 -12.62 8.67
C TYR A 159 -20.33 -13.90 8.47
#